data_AF-A0A955MR04-F1
#
_entry.id   AF-A0A955MR04-F1
#
_cell.length_a   1.000
_cell.length_b   1.000
_cell.length_c   1.000
_cell.angle_alpha   90.00
_cell.angle_beta   90.00
_cell.angle_gamma   90.00
#
_symmetry.space_group_name_H-M   'P 1'
#
loop_
_entity.id
_entity.type
_entity.pdbx_description
1 polymer ?
#
loop_
_entity_poly.entity_id
_entity_poly.type
_entity_poly.pdbx_seq_one_letter_code
_entity_poly.pdbx_strand_id
1 'polypeptide(L)'
;DMVRGLVQRIVEHPDGFDGEIVFVDNVQFKAVSDCFRWQTHTNSESRSLNYRDIIEDFSSQGYKISGYDWRTSNWRSGGLDVVTDPDDHFTDTYYHDPDNLSEHYPRFTTEHGTRVNFRHGIWTGSEYDNSRLKLINLPMLKDHQYKTMITACLKNYMGVIAPSYGDPWKIEYHDNFQYKVGKMVGGTRFPDLNILDATWVITKDGPEGYATNAVEVGTLIAGVDPVAVDYHAGKHVLFPLSSNNRHHPDNSNNLHTCLTSALTDLRSAGYEVMPSLEDSSYTLLTNQTLDVGMWRLY
;
A
#
# COMPACT_ATOMS: atom_id res chain seq x y z
N ASP A 1 -16.25 -6.56 -7.27
CA ASP A 1 -15.51 -5.58 -6.45
C ASP A 1 -14.30 -6.29 -5.84
N MET A 2 -13.09 -5.81 -6.15
CA MET A 2 -11.84 -6.51 -5.81
C MET A 2 -11.64 -6.61 -4.30
N VAL A 3 -11.81 -5.52 -3.56
CA VAL A 3 -11.54 -5.48 -2.11
C VAL A 3 -12.52 -6.36 -1.35
N ARG A 4 -13.80 -6.30 -1.69
CA ARG A 4 -14.80 -7.20 -1.09
C ARG A 4 -14.46 -8.66 -1.35
N GLY A 5 -14.04 -8.98 -2.58
CA GLY A 5 -13.60 -10.33 -2.96
C GLY A 5 -12.37 -10.79 -2.19
N LEU A 6 -11.39 -9.91 -1.96
CA LEU A 6 -10.21 -10.21 -1.15
C LEU A 6 -10.59 -10.52 0.30
N VAL A 7 -11.40 -9.67 0.94
CA VAL A 7 -11.87 -9.91 2.31
C VAL A 7 -12.62 -11.24 2.40
N GLN A 8 -13.52 -11.52 1.46
CA GLN A 8 -14.23 -12.80 1.39
C GLN A 8 -13.25 -13.98 1.35
N ARG A 9 -12.20 -13.91 0.52
CA ARG A 9 -11.20 -14.99 0.41
C ARG A 9 -10.34 -15.16 1.65
N ILE A 10 -10.08 -14.09 2.40
CA ILE A 10 -9.38 -14.18 3.68
C ILE A 10 -10.27 -14.87 4.70
N VAL A 11 -11.52 -14.42 4.88
CA VAL A 11 -12.39 -14.98 5.93
C VAL A 11 -12.88 -16.40 5.62
N GLU A 12 -12.96 -16.78 4.34
CA GLU A 12 -13.29 -18.13 3.87
C GLU A 12 -12.05 -19.01 3.60
N HIS A 13 -10.87 -18.61 4.08
CA HIS A 13 -9.66 -19.38 3.84
C HIS A 13 -9.86 -20.84 4.30
N PRO A 14 -9.46 -21.86 3.51
CA PRO A 14 -9.75 -23.27 3.81
C PRO A 14 -9.14 -23.76 5.13
N ASP A 15 -8.02 -23.16 5.55
CA ASP A 15 -7.38 -23.45 6.85
C ASP A 15 -8.04 -22.70 8.02
N GLY A 16 -9.08 -21.90 7.74
CA GLY A 16 -9.73 -20.99 8.67
C GLY A 16 -9.05 -19.63 8.77
N PHE A 17 -9.79 -18.66 9.31
CA PHE A 17 -9.28 -17.33 9.67
C PHE A 17 -9.91 -16.89 11.00
N ASP A 18 -9.10 -16.71 12.03
CA ASP A 18 -9.50 -16.23 13.36
C ASP A 18 -8.86 -14.89 13.74
N GLY A 19 -8.10 -14.32 12.79
CA GLY A 19 -7.37 -13.08 12.93
C GLY A 19 -8.26 -11.83 12.84
N GLU A 20 -7.59 -10.70 12.66
CA GLU A 20 -8.20 -9.38 12.48
C GLU A 20 -7.80 -8.82 11.12
N ILE A 21 -8.76 -8.24 10.39
CA ILE A 21 -8.51 -7.54 9.13
C ILE A 21 -8.53 -6.04 9.40
N VAL A 22 -7.42 -5.37 9.09
CA VAL A 22 -7.28 -3.93 9.35
C VAL A 22 -7.10 -3.20 8.02
N PHE A 23 -8.09 -2.41 7.65
CA PHE A 23 -8.01 -1.48 6.52
C PHE A 23 -7.23 -0.24 6.94
N VAL A 24 -6.28 0.19 6.11
CA VAL A 24 -5.44 1.35 6.41
C VAL A 24 -5.26 2.18 5.15
N ASP A 25 -5.45 3.49 5.26
CA ASP A 25 -5.25 4.44 4.16
C ASP A 25 -4.84 5.80 4.73
N ASN A 26 -3.99 6.52 4.00
CA ASN A 26 -3.60 7.90 4.34
C ASN A 26 -4.73 8.91 4.03
N VAL A 27 -5.76 8.50 3.27
CA VAL A 27 -6.96 9.26 2.87
C VAL A 27 -6.69 10.72 2.52
N GLN A 28 -5.57 10.93 1.82
CA GLN A 28 -4.99 12.24 1.56
C GLN A 28 -6.01 13.17 0.87
N PHE A 29 -6.05 14.42 1.30
CA PHE A 29 -6.92 15.49 0.78
C PHE A 29 -8.41 15.33 1.02
N LYS A 30 -8.81 14.42 1.91
CA LYS A 30 -10.21 14.22 2.20
C LYS A 30 -10.62 14.66 3.61
N ALA A 31 -11.91 14.89 3.80
CA ALA A 31 -12.48 15.21 5.10
C ALA A 31 -12.54 13.95 5.98
N VAL A 32 -12.36 14.11 7.30
CA VAL A 32 -12.51 13.03 8.29
C VAL A 32 -13.86 12.34 8.19
N SER A 33 -14.93 13.13 8.00
CA SER A 33 -16.31 12.65 7.88
C SER A 33 -16.52 11.66 6.73
N ASP A 34 -15.63 11.71 5.75
CA ASP A 34 -15.76 10.96 4.51
C ASP A 34 -14.74 9.81 4.45
N CYS A 35 -13.92 9.61 5.49
CA CYS A 35 -12.94 8.54 5.56
C CYS A 35 -13.58 7.18 5.26
N PHE A 36 -12.99 6.47 4.29
CA PHE A 36 -13.51 5.20 3.74
C PHE A 36 -14.92 5.27 3.10
N ARG A 37 -15.55 6.45 2.97
CA ARG A 37 -16.91 6.68 2.42
C ARG A 37 -16.92 7.30 1.01
N TRP A 38 -15.84 7.16 0.25
CA TRP A 38 -15.68 7.79 -1.06
C TRP A 38 -16.70 7.22 -2.07
N GLN A 39 -17.67 8.02 -2.50
CA GLN A 39 -18.64 7.62 -3.54
C GLN A 39 -18.45 8.36 -4.87
N THR A 40 -17.74 9.48 -4.89
CA THR A 40 -17.73 10.39 -6.06
C THR A 40 -16.56 10.23 -7.02
N HIS A 41 -15.58 9.35 -6.73
CA HIS A 41 -14.36 9.19 -7.53
C HIS A 41 -13.81 7.76 -7.49
N THR A 42 -14.66 6.76 -7.25
CA THR A 42 -14.25 5.34 -7.25
C THR A 42 -14.10 4.83 -8.68
N ASN A 43 -12.91 4.33 -9.00
CA ASN A 43 -12.62 3.55 -10.20
C ASN A 43 -12.82 2.06 -9.91
N SER A 44 -13.90 1.71 -9.22
CA SER A 44 -14.32 0.33 -8.94
C SER A 44 -15.45 -0.09 -9.87
N GLU A 45 -15.59 -1.41 -10.04
CA GLU A 45 -16.72 -2.02 -10.76
C GLU A 45 -18.07 -1.57 -10.19
N SER A 46 -18.17 -1.52 -8.87
CA SER A 46 -19.35 -1.02 -8.17
C SER A 46 -19.05 0.33 -7.54
N ARG A 47 -19.33 1.41 -8.27
CA ARG A 47 -19.02 2.78 -7.81
C ARG A 47 -19.78 3.22 -6.56
N SER A 48 -20.86 2.51 -6.21
CA SER A 48 -21.64 2.74 -4.99
C SER A 48 -21.03 2.08 -3.74
N LEU A 49 -20.10 1.12 -3.91
CA LEU A 49 -19.44 0.48 -2.77
C LEU A 49 -18.23 1.30 -2.36
N ASN A 50 -18.10 1.49 -1.05
CA ASN A 50 -16.93 2.08 -0.43
C ASN A 50 -16.36 1.13 0.63
N TYR A 51 -15.13 1.37 1.07
CA TYR A 51 -14.45 0.51 2.03
C TYR A 51 -15.20 0.41 3.37
N ARG A 52 -15.92 1.45 3.78
CA ARG A 52 -16.73 1.40 5.00
C ARG A 52 -17.92 0.46 4.87
N ASP A 53 -18.60 0.44 3.73
CA ASP A 53 -19.69 -0.51 3.49
C ASP A 53 -19.19 -1.96 3.62
N ILE A 54 -17.97 -2.23 3.14
CA ILE A 54 -17.33 -3.55 3.26
C ILE A 54 -17.03 -3.86 4.72
N ILE A 55 -16.40 -2.94 5.46
CA ILE A 55 -16.09 -3.12 6.88
C ILE A 55 -17.39 -3.37 7.68
N GLU A 56 -18.44 -2.57 7.47
CA GLU A 56 -19.72 -2.69 8.17
C GLU A 56 -20.43 -4.02 7.82
N ASP A 57 -20.42 -4.46 6.55
CA ASP A 57 -21.00 -5.73 6.10
C ASP A 57 -20.34 -6.94 6.79
N PHE A 58 -19.00 -7.05 6.75
CA PHE A 58 -18.29 -8.16 7.38
C PHE A 58 -18.30 -8.07 8.92
N SER A 59 -18.23 -6.87 9.49
CA SER A 59 -18.37 -6.68 10.94
C SER A 59 -19.75 -7.14 11.44
N SER A 60 -20.82 -6.87 10.68
CA SER A 60 -22.18 -7.33 11.02
C SER A 60 -22.34 -8.86 11.01
N GLN A 61 -21.45 -9.57 10.32
CA GLN A 61 -21.37 -11.03 10.29
C GLN A 61 -20.50 -11.61 11.43
N GLY A 62 -19.90 -10.75 12.26
CA GLY A 62 -19.10 -11.13 13.43
C GLY A 62 -17.59 -11.23 13.18
N TYR A 63 -17.11 -10.82 12.00
CA TYR A 63 -15.66 -10.79 11.73
C TYR A 63 -14.99 -9.59 12.42
N LYS A 64 -13.76 -9.78 12.90
CA LYS A 64 -12.92 -8.69 13.42
C LYS A 64 -12.34 -7.92 12.25
N ILE A 65 -12.99 -6.83 11.88
CA ILE A 65 -12.61 -6.01 10.74
C ILE A 65 -12.81 -4.53 11.09
N SER A 66 -11.79 -3.73 10.83
CA SER A 66 -11.73 -2.33 11.26
C SER A 66 -10.99 -1.49 10.20
N GLY A 67 -11.15 -0.16 10.27
CA GLY A 67 -10.52 0.78 9.33
C GLY A 67 -9.85 1.94 10.04
N TYR A 68 -8.61 2.23 9.68
CA TYR A 68 -7.78 3.26 10.28
C TYR A 68 -7.29 4.28 9.27
N ASP A 69 -7.39 5.52 9.71
CA ASP A 69 -6.92 6.68 9.01
C ASP A 69 -5.50 7.00 9.44
N TRP A 70 -4.54 6.87 8.51
CA TRP A 70 -3.14 7.14 8.79
C TRP A 70 -2.72 8.60 8.55
N ARG A 71 -3.67 9.54 8.51
CA ARG A 71 -3.30 10.96 8.58
C ARG A 71 -2.69 11.25 9.94
N THR A 72 -1.44 11.65 9.94
CA THR A 72 -0.80 12.23 11.14
C THR A 72 -1.55 13.51 11.53
N SER A 73 -2.06 13.51 12.77
CA SER A 73 -2.87 14.44 13.58
C SER A 73 -2.95 15.97 13.32
N ASN A 74 -2.40 16.56 12.26
CA ASN A 74 -2.35 18.02 12.12
C ASN A 74 -3.29 18.66 11.09
N TRP A 75 -4.30 17.95 10.58
CA TRP A 75 -5.32 18.56 9.70
C TRP A 75 -6.77 18.34 10.15
N ARG A 76 -7.08 18.68 11.40
CA ARG A 76 -8.44 18.71 11.98
C ARG A 76 -8.89 17.36 12.52
N SER A 77 -8.73 17.23 13.84
CA SER A 77 -9.61 16.59 14.80
C SER A 77 -10.56 15.50 14.27
N GLY A 78 -10.21 14.24 14.57
CA GLY A 78 -11.08 13.08 14.49
C GLY A 78 -10.40 11.95 13.72
N GLY A 79 -10.14 10.82 14.39
CA GLY A 79 -9.66 9.61 13.72
C GLY A 79 -8.33 9.05 14.22
N LEU A 80 -7.96 9.29 15.48
CA LEU A 80 -7.21 8.33 16.27
C LEU A 80 -7.86 8.39 17.64
N ASP A 81 -8.67 7.38 18.00
CA ASP A 81 -8.92 7.11 19.41
C ASP A 81 -7.62 6.54 19.97
N VAL A 82 -6.71 7.45 20.30
CA VAL A 82 -5.44 7.15 20.96
C VAL A 82 -5.80 6.67 22.37
N VAL A 83 -5.71 5.37 22.62
CA VAL A 83 -5.68 4.87 24.00
C VAL A 83 -4.27 5.18 24.52
N THR A 84 -4.10 6.35 25.14
CA THR A 84 -2.86 6.66 25.86
C THR A 84 -2.86 5.87 27.16
N ASP A 85 -2.03 4.83 27.25
CA ASP A 85 -1.61 4.26 28.53
C ASP A 85 -0.54 5.20 29.14
N PRO A 86 -0.80 5.82 30.31
CA PRO A 86 0.12 6.79 30.90
C PRO A 86 1.44 6.17 31.41
N ASP A 87 1.54 4.84 31.53
CA ASP A 87 2.77 4.14 31.97
C ASP A 87 3.55 3.50 30.82
N ASP A 88 3.05 3.59 29.58
CA ASP A 88 3.71 3.02 28.41
C ASP A 88 4.48 4.10 27.64
N HIS A 89 5.77 3.88 27.40
CA HIS A 89 6.59 4.70 26.49
C HIS A 89 6.11 4.62 25.02
N PHE A 90 4.98 3.96 24.76
CA PHE A 90 4.12 4.10 23.58
C PHE A 90 3.42 5.47 23.53
N THR A 91 4.11 6.46 22.95
CA THR A 91 3.39 7.55 22.28
C THR A 91 2.78 6.98 20.99
N ASP A 92 1.50 6.58 21.09
CA ASP A 92 0.72 5.82 20.10
C ASP A 92 0.31 6.71 18.92
N THR A 93 1.29 7.09 18.08
CA THR A 93 1.09 7.90 16.87
C THR A 93 1.92 7.37 15.71
N TYR A 94 3.21 7.68 15.70
CA TYR A 94 4.18 7.33 14.67
C TYR A 94 5.54 7.24 15.35
N TYR A 95 6.38 6.29 14.96
CA TYR A 95 7.81 6.43 15.28
C TYR A 95 8.40 7.51 14.37
N HIS A 96 9.22 8.40 14.95
CA HIS A 96 9.86 9.48 14.22
C HIS A 96 11.36 9.46 14.52
N ASP A 97 12.18 9.20 13.52
CA ASP A 97 13.62 9.43 13.57
C ASP A 97 13.96 10.60 12.62
N PRO A 98 14.26 11.80 13.16
CA PRO A 98 14.54 12.98 12.35
C PRO A 98 15.75 12.80 11.43
N ASP A 99 16.64 11.83 11.71
CA ASP A 99 17.83 11.55 10.91
C ASP A 99 17.63 10.35 9.96
N ASN A 100 16.55 9.57 10.12
CA ASN A 100 16.28 8.39 9.32
C ASN A 100 14.80 8.24 8.91
N LEU A 101 14.48 8.83 7.75
CA LEU A 101 13.15 8.79 7.13
C LEU A 101 12.59 7.36 6.92
N SER A 102 13.45 6.35 6.82
CA SER A 102 13.03 4.95 6.66
C SER A 102 12.43 4.34 7.93
N GLU A 103 12.55 5.02 9.07
CA GLU A 103 12.00 4.59 10.35
C GLU A 103 10.67 5.24 10.69
N HIS A 104 10.12 6.10 9.83
CA HIS A 104 8.81 6.72 10.07
C HIS A 104 7.65 5.80 9.66
N TYR A 105 6.99 5.17 10.64
CA TYR A 105 5.88 4.24 10.40
C TYR A 105 4.82 4.24 11.51
N PRO A 106 3.58 3.80 11.22
CA PRO A 106 2.48 3.87 12.17
C PRO A 106 2.64 2.86 13.31
N ARG A 107 2.19 3.29 14.50
CA ARG A 107 1.97 2.45 15.68
C ARG A 107 0.59 2.80 16.23
N PHE A 108 -0.24 1.80 16.44
CA PHE A 108 -1.62 2.01 16.85
C PHE A 108 -2.20 0.79 17.53
N THR A 109 -3.23 1.02 18.34
CA THR A 109 -4.06 -0.02 18.93
C THR A 109 -5.39 -0.10 18.20
N THR A 110 -5.80 -1.30 17.81
CA THR A 110 -7.09 -1.50 17.13
C THR A 110 -8.26 -1.44 18.11
N GLU A 111 -9.49 -1.30 17.61
CA GLU A 111 -10.72 -1.31 18.42
C GLU A 111 -10.96 -2.68 19.09
N HIS A 112 -10.30 -3.72 18.58
CA HIS A 112 -10.28 -5.05 19.14
C HIS A 112 -9.13 -5.26 20.14
N GLY A 113 -8.35 -4.22 20.45
CA GLY A 113 -7.25 -4.22 21.42
C GLY A 113 -5.91 -4.74 20.87
N THR A 114 -5.80 -4.98 19.56
CA THR A 114 -4.55 -5.43 18.94
C THR A 114 -3.57 -4.28 18.87
N ARG A 115 -2.43 -4.38 19.56
CA ARG A 115 -1.36 -3.38 19.51
C ARG A 115 -0.42 -3.68 18.35
N VAL A 116 -0.42 -2.80 17.36
CA VAL A 116 0.32 -2.94 16.10
C VAL A 116 1.51 -1.99 16.09
N ASN A 117 2.69 -2.54 15.87
CA ASN A 117 3.86 -1.80 15.40
C ASN A 117 4.09 -2.20 13.95
N PHE A 118 3.91 -1.28 12.99
CA PHE A 118 3.92 -1.65 11.58
C PHE A 118 5.20 -2.40 11.19
N ARG A 119 6.36 -1.90 11.60
CA ARG A 119 7.66 -2.53 11.30
C ARG A 119 7.88 -3.83 12.08
N HIS A 120 7.53 -3.86 13.36
CA HIS A 120 7.96 -4.94 14.27
C HIS A 120 6.91 -6.03 14.50
N GLY A 121 5.65 -5.81 14.15
CA GLY A 121 4.57 -6.79 14.26
C GLY A 121 3.56 -6.51 15.37
N ILE A 122 3.03 -7.56 15.98
CA ILE A 122 1.97 -7.46 17.00
C ILE A 122 2.57 -7.62 18.40
N TRP A 123 2.16 -6.76 19.33
CA TRP A 123 2.58 -6.88 20.73
C TRP A 123 2.03 -8.16 21.37
N THR A 124 2.90 -8.91 22.05
CA THR A 124 2.56 -10.16 22.73
C THR A 124 2.33 -9.99 24.23
N GLY A 125 2.59 -8.80 24.78
CA GLY A 125 2.67 -8.55 26.22
C GLY A 125 4.09 -8.31 26.72
N SER A 126 5.10 -8.82 26.00
CA SER A 126 6.52 -8.65 26.35
C SER A 126 7.39 -8.20 25.18
N GLU A 127 7.03 -8.56 23.95
CA GLU A 127 7.77 -8.20 22.74
C GLU A 127 6.86 -8.07 21.52
N TYR A 128 7.40 -7.53 20.43
CA TYR A 128 6.73 -7.51 19.13
C TYR A 128 7.05 -8.76 18.32
N ASP A 129 6.03 -9.46 17.86
CA ASP A 129 6.14 -10.63 17.01
C ASP A 129 5.75 -10.29 15.57
N ASN A 130 6.76 -10.25 14.69
CA ASN A 130 6.60 -9.91 13.28
C ASN A 130 5.77 -10.95 12.51
N SER A 131 5.82 -12.22 12.92
CA SER A 131 5.13 -13.31 12.22
C SER A 131 3.59 -13.18 12.28
N ARG A 132 3.09 -12.45 13.28
CA ARG A 132 1.66 -12.23 13.54
C ARG A 132 1.05 -11.04 12.80
N LEU A 133 1.83 -10.33 11.99
CA LEU A 133 1.36 -9.23 11.14
C LEU A 133 1.62 -9.56 9.69
N LYS A 134 0.54 -9.65 8.90
CA LYS A 134 0.61 -9.76 7.43
C LYS A 134 0.20 -8.45 6.78
N LEU A 135 0.97 -8.00 5.80
CA LEU A 135 0.71 -6.81 5.02
C LEU A 135 0.38 -7.18 3.57
N ILE A 136 -0.85 -6.85 3.15
CA ILE A 136 -1.25 -6.87 1.75
C ILE A 136 -1.22 -5.43 1.23
N ASN A 137 -0.30 -5.12 0.34
CA ASN A 137 -0.19 -3.82 -0.31
C ASN A 137 -1.11 -3.77 -1.54
N LEU A 138 -2.12 -2.91 -1.51
CA LEU A 138 -3.26 -2.95 -2.43
C LEU A 138 -3.51 -1.63 -3.19
N PRO A 139 -2.55 -1.09 -3.96
CA PRO A 139 -2.77 0.12 -4.73
C PRO A 139 -3.52 -0.12 -6.04
N MET A 140 -3.95 0.98 -6.65
CA MET A 140 -4.49 1.00 -8.00
C MET A 140 -3.48 1.59 -8.99
N LEU A 141 -3.39 0.98 -10.18
CA LEU A 141 -2.50 1.44 -11.23
C LEU A 141 -3.03 2.73 -11.86
N LYS A 142 -2.21 3.79 -11.80
CA LYS A 142 -2.49 5.02 -12.53
C LYS A 142 -1.23 5.71 -13.04
N ASP A 143 -1.43 6.54 -14.05
CA ASP A 143 -0.52 7.61 -14.40
C ASP A 143 -0.22 8.50 -13.17
N HIS A 144 1.02 8.94 -13.06
CA HIS A 144 1.39 9.97 -12.09
C HIS A 144 2.57 10.79 -12.58
N GLN A 145 2.42 12.09 -12.72
CA GLN A 145 3.49 12.93 -13.25
C GLN A 145 4.74 13.01 -12.31
N TYR A 146 5.86 13.42 -12.88
CA TYR A 146 7.10 13.79 -12.19
C TYR A 146 7.95 12.64 -11.65
N LYS A 147 7.82 12.25 -10.38
CA LYS A 147 8.90 11.52 -9.69
C LYS A 147 8.86 10.02 -9.96
N THR A 148 7.72 9.35 -9.86
CA THR A 148 7.62 7.88 -10.10
C THR A 148 7.07 7.52 -11.47
N MET A 149 6.54 8.50 -12.21
CA MET A 149 5.80 8.35 -13.48
C MET A 149 4.49 7.53 -13.42
N ILE A 150 4.37 6.64 -12.44
CA ILE A 150 3.18 5.82 -12.18
C ILE A 150 2.87 5.84 -10.68
N THR A 151 1.63 5.53 -10.32
CA THR A 151 1.27 5.02 -8.99
C THR A 151 1.06 3.52 -9.11
N ALA A 152 1.78 2.77 -8.28
CA ALA A 152 1.70 1.33 -8.14
C ALA A 152 2.24 0.93 -6.75
N CYS A 153 2.74 -0.30 -6.56
CA CYS A 153 3.11 -0.90 -5.28
C CYS A 153 4.16 -0.13 -4.51
N LEU A 154 5.26 0.27 -5.15
CA LEU A 154 6.33 1.00 -4.47
C LEU A 154 5.84 2.38 -4.00
N LYS A 155 5.17 3.13 -4.89
CA LYS A 155 4.69 4.48 -4.56
C LYS A 155 3.65 4.46 -3.42
N ASN A 156 2.90 3.36 -3.25
CA ASN A 156 1.88 3.27 -2.22
C ASN A 156 2.43 3.45 -0.80
N TYR A 157 3.70 3.10 -0.58
CA TYR A 157 4.38 3.30 0.71
C TYR A 157 4.55 4.77 1.10
N MET A 158 4.34 5.71 0.18
CA MET A 158 4.24 7.12 0.52
C MET A 158 3.11 7.41 1.51
N GLY A 159 2.02 6.61 1.47
CA GLY A 159 0.92 6.73 2.43
C GLY A 159 1.23 6.15 3.81
N VAL A 160 2.22 5.25 3.88
CA VAL A 160 2.74 4.68 5.14
C VAL A 160 3.62 5.73 5.84
N ILE A 161 4.57 6.28 5.08
CA ILE A 161 5.59 7.21 5.58
C ILE A 161 5.13 8.65 5.30
N ALA A 162 4.13 9.10 6.04
CA ALA A 162 3.59 10.45 5.87
C ALA A 162 4.01 11.34 7.04
N PRO A 163 4.95 12.28 6.86
CA PRO A 163 5.07 13.40 7.79
C PRO A 163 3.79 14.25 7.74
N SER A 164 3.50 14.96 8.84
CA SER A 164 2.36 15.88 8.90
C SER A 164 2.42 16.95 7.81
N TYR A 165 1.26 17.35 7.28
CA TYR A 165 1.17 18.46 6.34
C TYR A 165 1.65 19.75 7.04
N GLY A 166 2.64 20.45 6.47
CA GLY A 166 3.30 21.62 7.09
C GLY A 166 4.63 21.31 7.77
N ASP A 167 5.00 20.04 7.86
CA ASP A 167 6.32 19.62 8.29
C ASP A 167 7.38 20.00 7.22
N PRO A 168 8.47 20.71 7.58
CA PRO A 168 9.61 20.95 6.69
C PRO A 168 10.10 19.68 5.99
N TRP A 169 10.01 18.54 6.67
CA TRP A 169 10.43 17.25 6.14
C TRP A 169 9.63 16.83 4.91
N LYS A 170 8.35 17.24 4.78
CA LYS A 170 7.52 16.85 3.62
C LYS A 170 8.16 17.24 2.28
N ILE A 171 8.75 18.43 2.19
CA ILE A 171 9.44 18.85 0.97
C ILE A 171 10.61 17.89 0.69
N GLU A 172 11.37 17.55 1.72
CA GLU A 172 12.46 16.60 1.62
C GLU A 172 11.98 15.20 1.19
N TYR A 173 10.86 14.70 1.70
CA TYR A 173 10.27 13.43 1.26
C TYR A 173 9.85 13.44 -0.22
N HIS A 174 9.20 14.51 -0.66
CA HIS A 174 8.73 14.64 -2.03
C HIS A 174 9.90 14.89 -3.02
N ASP A 175 10.98 15.52 -2.55
CA ASP A 175 12.17 15.75 -3.34
C ASP A 175 12.93 14.46 -3.59
N ASN A 176 13.27 14.25 -4.86
CA ASN A 176 13.99 13.06 -5.32
C ASN A 176 13.32 11.75 -4.86
N PHE A 177 11.99 11.75 -4.72
CA PHE A 177 11.21 10.62 -4.20
C PHE A 177 11.53 9.29 -4.90
N GLN A 178 11.82 9.32 -6.21
CA GLN A 178 12.23 8.13 -6.97
C GLN A 178 13.48 7.43 -6.41
N TYR A 179 14.36 8.14 -5.71
CA TYR A 179 15.55 7.57 -5.09
C TYR A 179 15.34 7.11 -3.63
N LYS A 180 14.14 7.30 -3.08
CA LYS A 180 13.85 7.08 -1.66
C LYS A 180 12.87 5.94 -1.42
N VAL A 181 12.07 5.57 -2.43
CA VAL A 181 10.98 4.61 -2.27
C VAL A 181 11.45 3.25 -1.74
N GLY A 182 12.59 2.74 -2.20
CA GLY A 182 13.13 1.46 -1.71
C GLY A 182 13.47 1.48 -0.24
N LYS A 183 14.09 2.56 0.24
CA LYS A 183 14.37 2.75 1.69
C LYS A 183 13.09 2.80 2.51
N MET A 184 12.04 3.43 1.99
CA MET A 184 10.73 3.49 2.66
C MET A 184 10.11 2.10 2.81
N VAL A 185 10.09 1.33 1.72
CA VAL A 185 9.57 -0.04 1.72
C VAL A 185 10.41 -0.93 2.64
N GLY A 186 11.74 -0.87 2.51
CA GLY A 186 12.65 -1.74 3.24
C GLY A 186 12.84 -1.40 4.71
N GLY A 187 12.69 -0.13 5.10
CA GLY A 187 12.84 0.34 6.48
C GLY A 187 11.60 0.18 7.35
N THR A 188 10.44 -0.09 6.75
CA THR A 188 9.17 -0.29 7.46
C THR A 188 8.75 -1.76 7.45
N ARG A 189 7.50 -2.10 7.09
CA ARG A 189 7.06 -3.47 6.88
C ARG A 189 7.14 -3.79 5.40
N PHE A 190 8.00 -4.71 5.02
CA PHE A 190 7.97 -5.26 3.67
C PHE A 190 6.64 -5.99 3.42
N PRO A 191 6.01 -5.87 2.25
CA PRO A 191 4.70 -6.48 2.01
C PRO A 191 4.83 -7.99 1.88
N ASP A 192 3.93 -8.76 2.51
CA ASP A 192 3.85 -10.20 2.30
C ASP A 192 3.22 -10.52 0.94
N LEU A 193 2.35 -9.63 0.46
CA LEU A 193 1.75 -9.72 -0.86
C LEU A 193 1.48 -8.31 -1.40
N ASN A 194 1.83 -8.07 -2.65
CA ASN A 194 1.34 -6.94 -3.41
C ASN A 194 0.23 -7.42 -4.34
N ILE A 195 -0.87 -6.68 -4.40
CA ILE A 195 -1.92 -6.85 -5.40
C ILE A 195 -2.15 -5.47 -6.00
N LEU A 196 -1.70 -5.30 -7.23
CA LEU A 196 -1.95 -4.08 -8.00
C LEU A 196 -3.27 -4.23 -8.74
N ASP A 197 -4.22 -3.38 -8.39
CA ASP A 197 -5.49 -3.28 -9.09
C ASP A 197 -5.31 -2.49 -10.39
N ALA A 198 -5.38 -3.21 -11.51
CA ALA A 198 -5.41 -2.65 -12.85
C ALA A 198 -6.74 -3.01 -13.54
N THR A 199 -7.85 -3.09 -12.80
CA THR A 199 -9.17 -3.29 -13.39
C THR A 199 -9.63 -2.05 -14.15
N TRP A 200 -9.45 -0.88 -13.54
CA TRP A 200 -9.74 0.44 -14.11
C TRP A 200 -8.52 1.36 -13.98
N VAL A 201 -7.80 1.51 -15.09
CA VAL A 201 -6.49 2.19 -15.14
C VAL A 201 -6.67 3.64 -15.59
N ILE A 202 -6.23 4.60 -14.77
CA ILE A 202 -6.15 6.01 -15.16
C ILE A 202 -4.88 6.22 -15.99
N THR A 203 -5.00 6.54 -17.28
CA THR A 203 -3.86 6.54 -18.22
C THR A 203 -3.17 7.90 -18.37
N LYS A 204 -3.77 8.97 -17.83
CA LYS A 204 -3.28 10.35 -17.93
C LYS A 204 -3.79 11.25 -16.79
N ASP A 205 -3.17 12.42 -16.66
CA ASP A 205 -3.55 13.51 -15.76
C ASP A 205 -3.52 13.14 -14.26
N GLY A 206 -2.74 12.13 -13.87
CA GLY A 206 -2.49 11.86 -12.45
C GLY A 206 -1.64 12.96 -11.80
N PRO A 207 -1.79 13.26 -10.49
CA PRO A 207 -2.49 12.47 -9.47
C PRO A 207 -4.01 12.68 -9.38
N GLU A 208 -4.54 13.73 -10.02
CA GLU A 208 -5.95 14.17 -9.95
C GLU A 208 -6.84 13.57 -11.04
N GLY A 209 -6.30 12.66 -11.86
CA GLY A 209 -7.00 12.06 -12.99
C GLY A 209 -8.39 11.55 -12.61
N TYR A 210 -9.40 12.01 -13.35
CA TYR A 210 -10.78 11.66 -13.09
C TYR A 210 -11.09 10.20 -13.47
N ALA A 211 -12.03 9.58 -12.76
CA ALA A 211 -12.54 8.24 -13.10
C ALA A 211 -13.09 8.15 -14.54
N THR A 212 -13.47 9.28 -15.14
CA THR A 212 -13.87 9.37 -16.56
C THR A 212 -12.74 9.12 -17.55
N ASN A 213 -11.48 9.27 -17.12
CA ASN A 213 -10.29 8.94 -17.91
C ASN A 213 -9.79 7.51 -17.64
N ALA A 214 -10.47 6.74 -16.79
CA ALA A 214 -10.10 5.37 -16.53
C ALA A 214 -10.47 4.47 -17.71
N VAL A 215 -9.56 3.59 -18.10
CA VAL A 215 -9.75 2.55 -19.11
C VAL A 215 -9.99 1.24 -18.38
N GLU A 216 -11.05 0.52 -18.74
CA GLU A 216 -11.29 -0.83 -18.25
C GLU A 216 -10.29 -1.81 -18.89
N VAL A 217 -9.51 -2.47 -18.06
CA VAL A 217 -8.50 -3.46 -18.46
C VAL A 217 -8.81 -4.82 -17.82
N GLY A 218 -9.50 -4.83 -16.67
CA GLY A 218 -9.95 -6.06 -16.01
C GLY A 218 -8.82 -6.94 -15.49
N THR A 219 -7.67 -6.36 -15.12
CA THR A 219 -6.46 -7.10 -14.74
C THR A 219 -6.09 -6.89 -13.27
N LEU A 220 -5.65 -7.95 -12.59
CA LEU A 220 -4.94 -7.87 -11.31
C LEU A 220 -3.53 -8.43 -11.51
N ILE A 221 -2.54 -7.73 -10.97
CA ILE A 221 -1.14 -8.20 -10.95
C ILE A 221 -0.78 -8.43 -9.48
N ALA A 222 -0.40 -9.65 -9.13
CA ALA A 222 -0.03 -9.99 -7.76
C ALA A 222 1.40 -10.52 -7.67
N GLY A 223 2.07 -10.28 -6.55
CA GLY A 223 3.44 -10.76 -6.34
C GLY A 223 4.04 -10.31 -5.02
N VAL A 224 5.05 -11.04 -4.56
CA VAL A 224 5.79 -10.71 -3.33
C VAL A 224 6.87 -9.64 -3.56
N ASP A 225 7.31 -9.47 -4.81
CA ASP A 225 8.28 -8.45 -5.20
C ASP A 225 7.58 -7.19 -5.77
N PRO A 226 7.55 -6.06 -5.04
CA PRO A 226 6.90 -4.84 -5.50
C PRO A 226 7.62 -4.20 -6.71
N VAL A 227 8.93 -4.41 -6.89
CA VAL A 227 9.69 -3.91 -8.05
C VAL A 227 9.26 -4.66 -9.31
N ALA A 228 9.09 -5.99 -9.21
CA ALA A 228 8.62 -6.82 -10.33
C ALA A 228 7.20 -6.46 -10.77
N VAL A 229 6.31 -6.26 -9.79
CA VAL A 229 4.92 -5.86 -10.05
C VAL A 229 4.88 -4.51 -10.76
N ASP A 230 5.60 -3.49 -10.26
CA ASP A 230 5.61 -2.15 -10.85
C ASP A 230 6.26 -2.12 -12.24
N TYR A 231 7.34 -2.87 -12.44
CA TYR A 231 7.99 -3.03 -13.74
C TYR A 231 7.01 -3.63 -14.77
N HIS A 232 6.37 -4.75 -14.41
CA HIS A 232 5.42 -5.43 -15.31
C HIS A 232 4.23 -4.52 -15.64
N ALA A 233 3.67 -3.84 -14.63
CA ALA A 233 2.57 -2.92 -14.79
C ALA A 233 2.90 -1.74 -15.71
N GLY A 234 4.07 -1.11 -15.53
CA GLY A 234 4.54 -0.05 -16.41
C GLY A 234 4.69 -0.51 -17.86
N LYS A 235 5.41 -1.62 -18.07
CA LYS A 235 5.78 -2.12 -19.39
C LYS A 235 4.61 -2.69 -20.19
N HIS A 236 3.78 -3.52 -19.57
CA HIS A 236 2.80 -4.35 -20.27
C HIS A 236 1.36 -3.88 -20.12
N VAL A 237 1.08 -2.99 -19.16
CA VAL A 237 -0.27 -2.46 -18.95
C VAL A 237 -0.31 -0.97 -19.26
N LEU A 238 0.37 -0.14 -18.46
CA LEU A 238 0.16 1.31 -18.54
C LEU A 238 0.82 1.94 -19.78
N PHE A 239 2.01 1.51 -20.19
CA PHE A 239 2.65 2.02 -21.41
C PHE A 239 1.85 1.73 -22.69
N PRO A 240 1.39 0.48 -22.96
CA PRO A 240 0.57 0.19 -24.13
C PRO A 240 -0.73 1.00 -24.17
N LEU A 241 -1.33 1.27 -23.01
CA LEU A 241 -2.57 2.05 -22.92
C LEU A 241 -2.36 3.55 -23.11
N SER A 242 -1.26 4.10 -22.59
CA SER A 242 -1.01 5.55 -22.65
C SER A 242 -0.22 5.99 -23.88
N SER A 243 0.52 5.06 -24.52
CA SER A 243 1.57 5.36 -25.52
C SER A 243 2.60 6.39 -25.04
N ASN A 244 2.75 6.56 -23.73
CA ASN A 244 3.63 7.57 -23.14
C ASN A 244 4.94 6.92 -22.67
N ASN A 245 6.04 7.29 -23.33
CA ASN A 245 7.39 6.77 -23.06
C ASN A 245 7.85 6.89 -21.60
N ARG A 246 7.23 7.76 -20.78
CA ARG A 246 7.53 7.86 -19.35
C ARG A 246 7.04 6.66 -18.53
N HIS A 247 6.10 5.87 -19.06
CA HIS A 247 5.56 4.67 -18.38
C HIS A 247 6.32 3.40 -18.75
N HIS A 248 7.20 3.44 -19.76
CA HIS A 248 8.01 2.29 -20.14
C HIS A 248 9.23 2.19 -19.22
N PRO A 249 9.40 1.13 -18.42
CA PRO A 249 10.46 1.05 -17.43
C PRO A 249 11.86 0.77 -18.02
N ASP A 250 11.97 0.37 -19.29
CA ASP A 250 13.29 0.24 -19.95
C ASP A 250 13.79 1.56 -20.54
N ASN A 251 12.95 2.60 -20.59
CA ASN A 251 13.39 3.90 -21.05
C ASN A 251 14.15 4.60 -19.92
N SER A 252 15.20 5.37 -20.27
CA SER A 252 15.92 6.22 -19.33
C SER A 252 15.03 7.38 -18.83
N ASN A 253 14.17 7.09 -17.86
CA ASN A 253 13.19 8.00 -17.26
C ASN A 253 13.10 7.77 -15.74
N ASN A 254 12.26 8.55 -15.05
CA ASN A 254 12.19 8.42 -13.59
C ASN A 254 11.49 7.14 -13.11
N LEU A 255 10.70 6.44 -13.93
CA LEU A 255 10.20 5.11 -13.57
C LEU A 255 11.37 4.14 -13.46
N HIS A 256 12.22 4.10 -14.49
CA HIS A 256 13.44 3.28 -14.47
C HIS A 256 14.32 3.62 -13.26
N THR A 257 14.58 4.91 -13.03
CA THR A 257 15.33 5.37 -11.86
C THR A 257 14.70 4.89 -10.55
N CYS A 258 13.37 4.99 -10.42
CA CYS A 258 12.65 4.55 -9.23
C CYS A 258 12.82 3.05 -8.98
N LEU A 259 12.64 2.24 -10.03
CA LEU A 259 12.74 0.79 -9.94
C LEU A 259 14.18 0.34 -9.61
N THR A 260 15.19 0.91 -10.28
CA THR A 260 16.60 0.56 -10.07
C THR A 260 17.08 1.00 -8.67
N SER A 261 16.70 2.19 -8.22
CA SER A 261 17.02 2.65 -6.86
C SER A 261 16.35 1.77 -5.82
N ALA A 262 15.05 1.49 -6.00
CA ALA A 262 14.32 0.65 -5.07
C ALA A 262 14.90 -0.76 -4.97
N LEU A 263 15.26 -1.35 -6.12
CA LEU A 263 15.92 -2.64 -6.19
C LEU A 263 17.23 -2.65 -5.38
N THR A 264 18.05 -1.61 -5.54
CA THR A 264 19.33 -1.48 -4.82
C THR A 264 19.13 -1.38 -3.31
N ASP A 265 18.21 -0.53 -2.88
CA ASP A 265 17.92 -0.32 -1.45
C ASP A 265 17.35 -1.60 -0.81
N LEU A 266 16.40 -2.26 -1.46
CA LEU A 266 15.75 -3.46 -0.94
C LEU A 266 16.71 -4.64 -0.82
N ARG A 267 17.60 -4.83 -1.80
CA ARG A 267 18.67 -5.84 -1.72
C ARG A 267 19.65 -5.53 -0.60
N SER A 268 20.00 -4.26 -0.43
CA SER A 268 20.88 -3.82 0.66
C SER A 268 20.25 -4.07 2.04
N ALA A 269 18.92 -4.02 2.12
CA ALA A 269 18.15 -4.37 3.32
C ALA A 269 17.92 -5.89 3.48
N GLY A 270 18.42 -6.72 2.56
CA GLY A 270 18.36 -8.18 2.65
C GLY A 270 17.08 -8.82 2.08
N TYR A 271 16.25 -8.06 1.36
CA TYR A 271 15.05 -8.61 0.73
C TYR A 271 15.37 -9.30 -0.60
N GLU A 272 14.68 -10.40 -0.85
CA GLU A 272 14.72 -11.11 -2.12
C GLU A 272 13.79 -10.42 -3.12
N VAL A 273 14.40 -9.67 -4.03
CA VAL A 273 13.77 -8.98 -5.16
C VAL A 273 14.51 -9.35 -6.46
N MET A 274 13.95 -9.00 -7.62
CA MET A 274 14.48 -9.36 -8.94
C MET A 274 16.01 -9.20 -9.04
N PRO A 275 16.71 -10.12 -9.74
CA PRO A 275 18.17 -10.10 -9.78
C PRO A 275 18.71 -8.82 -10.46
N SER A 276 18.03 -8.35 -11.51
CA SER A 276 18.25 -7.05 -12.14
C SER A 276 17.03 -6.69 -13.00
N LEU A 277 16.88 -5.41 -13.37
CA LEU A 277 15.91 -5.00 -14.38
C LEU A 277 16.36 -5.40 -15.80
N GLU A 278 17.68 -5.52 -16.02
CA GLU A 278 18.30 -5.82 -17.31
C GLU A 278 18.23 -7.33 -17.66
N ASP A 279 18.27 -8.22 -16.67
CA ASP A 279 18.12 -9.68 -16.78
C ASP A 279 16.73 -10.13 -16.30
N SER A 280 15.68 -9.44 -16.74
CA SER A 280 14.29 -9.66 -16.28
C SER A 280 13.68 -11.00 -16.76
N SER A 281 14.34 -12.12 -16.48
CA SER A 281 13.72 -13.45 -16.38
C SER A 281 13.02 -13.57 -15.01
N TYR A 282 11.91 -12.86 -14.84
CA TYR A 282 11.11 -12.90 -13.61
C TYR A 282 10.09 -14.04 -13.66
N THR A 283 9.81 -14.63 -12.50
CA THR A 283 8.62 -15.47 -12.30
C THR A 283 7.44 -14.56 -12.05
N LEU A 284 6.57 -14.44 -13.05
CA LEU A 284 5.32 -13.72 -12.95
C LEU A 284 4.29 -14.59 -12.22
N LEU A 285 3.71 -14.07 -11.14
CA LEU A 285 2.55 -14.66 -10.47
C LEU A 285 1.29 -13.96 -11.01
N THR A 286 0.95 -14.22 -12.26
CA THR A 286 -0.34 -13.83 -12.82
C THR A 286 -1.40 -14.86 -12.44
N ASN A 287 -2.68 -14.52 -12.64
CA ASN A 287 -3.79 -15.47 -12.51
C ASN A 287 -3.66 -16.75 -13.38
N GLN A 288 -2.66 -16.85 -14.27
CA GLN A 288 -2.34 -18.07 -15.01
C GLN A 288 -1.32 -18.99 -14.32
N THR A 289 -0.59 -18.50 -13.30
CA THR A 289 0.43 -19.24 -12.53
C THR A 289 0.11 -19.39 -11.04
N LEU A 290 -1.01 -18.83 -10.56
CA LEU A 290 -1.51 -19.08 -9.21
C LEU A 290 -2.12 -20.49 -9.11
N ASP A 291 -1.25 -21.48 -9.01
CA ASP A 291 -1.64 -22.76 -8.42
C ASP A 291 -2.08 -22.48 -6.98
N VAL A 292 -3.23 -23.04 -6.62
CA VAL A 292 -4.01 -22.73 -5.41
C VAL A 292 -3.23 -22.98 -4.11
N GLY A 293 -2.05 -23.61 -4.20
CA GLY A 293 -1.15 -23.93 -3.09
C GLY A 293 -0.33 -22.77 -2.52
N MET A 294 -0.35 -21.58 -3.11
CA MET A 294 0.45 -20.44 -2.66
C MET A 294 -0.29 -19.47 -1.72
N TRP A 295 -1.57 -19.72 -1.43
CA TRP A 295 -2.33 -19.01 -0.38
C TRP A 295 -1.93 -19.41 1.04
N ARG A 296 -0.88 -20.23 1.20
CA ARG A 296 -0.30 -20.52 2.51
C ARG A 296 0.46 -19.30 3.01
N LEU A 297 -0.29 -18.34 3.54
CA LEU A 297 0.18 -17.41 4.56
C LEU A 297 0.60 -18.27 5.77
N TYR A 298 1.87 -18.67 5.81
CA TYR A 298 2.48 -19.22 7.02
C TYR A 298 2.80 -18.10 8.00
#